data_AF-A0A963D9T4-F1
#
_entry.id   AF-A0A963D9T4-F1
#
_cell.length_a   1.000
_cell.length_b   1.000
_cell.length_c   1.000
_cell.angle_alpha   90.00
_cell.angle_beta   90.00
_cell.angle_gamma   90.00
#
_symmetry.space_group_name_H-M   'P 1'
#
loop_
_entity.id
_entity.type
_entity.pdbx_description
1 polymer ?
#
loop_
_entity_poly.entity_id
_entity_poly.type
_entity_poly.pdbx_seq_one_letter_code
_entity_poly.pdbx_strand_id
1 'polypeptide(L)'
;AQGVYAYKFIKTLLQLVTGVATMTSDQIMLIVLGLIDVVMIANLLIMVIIGGYETFVSRLNLDAHRDQPEWLNHINAGVLKIKLATALISISSIHLLASFMNVENVPEKTLMWQVIIHATLLISALLLAITDKVMNQSVQIEAGH
;
A
#
# COMPACT_ATOMS: atom_id res chain seq x y z
N ALA A 1 -3.50 16.08 6.10
CA ALA A 1 -3.88 14.83 5.40
C ALA A 1 -4.04 13.65 6.36
N GLN A 2 -3.01 13.23 7.10
CA GLN A 2 -3.08 12.07 8.02
C GLN A 2 -4.20 12.13 9.06
N GLY A 3 -4.44 13.31 9.66
CA GLY A 3 -5.55 13.49 10.60
C GLY A 3 -6.94 13.21 10.01
N VAL A 4 -7.12 13.41 8.69
CA VAL A 4 -8.40 13.11 8.01
C VAL A 4 -8.60 11.60 7.91
N TYR A 5 -7.55 10.85 7.57
CA TYR A 5 -7.61 9.38 7.54
C TYR A 5 -7.82 8.79 8.94
N ALA A 6 -7.15 9.32 9.96
CA ALA A 6 -7.36 8.92 11.35
C ALA A 6 -8.82 9.18 11.80
N TYR A 7 -9.36 10.36 11.50
CA TYR A 7 -10.76 10.67 11.79
C TYR A 7 -11.73 9.73 11.06
N LYS A 8 -11.51 9.49 9.75
CA LYS A 8 -12.33 8.58 8.95
C LYS A 8 -12.28 7.16 9.54
N PHE A 9 -11.10 6.67 9.91
CA PHE A 9 -10.93 5.36 10.52
C PHE A 9 -11.74 5.25 11.82
N ILE A 10 -11.58 6.19 12.75
CA ILE A 10 -12.31 6.19 14.02
C ILE A 10 -13.83 6.24 13.77
N LYS A 11 -14.29 7.13 12.88
CA LYS A 11 -15.72 7.25 12.56
C LYS A 11 -16.29 5.95 12.02
N THR A 12 -15.60 5.32 11.06
CA THR A 12 -16.04 4.06 10.45
C THR A 12 -15.97 2.89 11.44
N LEU A 13 -14.98 2.88 12.33
CA LEU A 13 -14.86 1.89 13.39
C LEU A 13 -16.01 2.01 14.40
N LEU A 14 -16.35 3.23 14.82
CA LEU A 14 -17.50 3.47 15.70
C LEU A 14 -18.79 3.00 15.04
N GLN A 15 -19.00 3.34 13.76
CA GLN A 15 -20.16 2.87 13.00
C GLN A 15 -20.26 1.34 12.98
N LEU A 16 -19.15 0.64 12.76
CA LEU A 16 -19.09 -0.82 12.77
C LEU A 16 -19.50 -1.40 14.13
N VAL A 17 -18.89 -0.90 15.22
CA VAL A 17 -19.15 -1.38 16.58
C VAL A 17 -20.60 -1.14 16.99
N THR A 18 -21.16 0.03 16.68
CA THR A 18 -22.55 0.36 17.01
C THR A 18 -23.57 -0.35 16.12
N GLY A 19 -23.20 -0.68 14.87
CA GLY A 19 -24.10 -1.26 13.87
C GLY A 19 -24.11 -2.78 13.84
N VAL A 20 -23.16 -3.46 14.49
CA VAL A 20 -22.91 -4.90 14.34
C VAL A 20 -24.15 -5.78 14.59
N ALA A 21 -25.02 -5.39 15.52
CA ALA A 21 -26.24 -6.14 15.85
C ALA A 21 -27.35 -6.02 14.79
N THR A 22 -27.25 -5.05 13.89
CA THR A 22 -28.28 -4.70 12.88
C THR A 22 -27.81 -4.92 11.45
N MET A 23 -26.53 -5.17 11.24
CA MET A 23 -25.92 -5.30 9.92
C MET A 23 -25.85 -6.75 9.48
N THR A 24 -25.96 -6.98 8.17
CA THR A 24 -25.71 -8.30 7.59
C THR A 24 -24.22 -8.62 7.56
N SER A 25 -23.86 -9.91 7.47
CA SER A 25 -22.47 -10.35 7.33
C SER A 25 -21.74 -9.66 6.17
N ASP A 26 -22.43 -9.44 5.04
CA ASP A 26 -21.85 -8.76 3.88
C ASP A 26 -21.56 -7.30 4.14
N GLN A 27 -22.45 -6.59 4.84
CA GLN A 27 -22.22 -5.19 5.22
C GLN A 27 -21.06 -5.04 6.21
N ILE A 28 -20.97 -5.94 7.19
CA ILE A 28 -19.87 -5.99 8.15
C ILE A 28 -18.55 -6.18 7.41
N MET A 29 -18.48 -7.13 6.50
CA MET A 29 -17.30 -7.40 5.68
C MET A 29 -16.91 -6.19 4.83
N LEU A 30 -17.85 -5.54 4.14
CA LEU A 30 -17.57 -4.35 3.34
C LEU A 30 -16.99 -3.20 4.18
N ILE A 31 -17.52 -2.99 5.39
CA ILE A 31 -17.00 -1.96 6.30
C ILE A 31 -15.59 -2.31 6.78
N VAL A 32 -15.33 -3.58 7.11
CA VAL A 32 -14.01 -4.05 7.50
C VAL A 32 -13.00 -3.87 6.36
N LEU A 33 -13.34 -4.24 5.13
CA LEU A 33 -12.47 -4.00 3.97
C LEU A 33 -12.21 -2.50 3.77
N GLY A 34 -13.21 -1.64 3.98
CA GLY A 34 -13.04 -0.19 3.94
C GLY A 34 -12.12 0.37 5.04
N LEU A 35 -12.12 -0.22 6.24
CA LEU A 35 -11.19 0.15 7.30
C LEU A 35 -9.74 -0.23 6.95
N ILE A 36 -9.54 -1.41 6.35
CA ILE A 36 -8.21 -1.85 5.89
C ILE A 36 -7.67 -0.90 4.81
N ASP A 37 -8.52 -0.51 3.85
CA ASP A 37 -8.14 0.42 2.77
C ASP A 37 -7.68 1.78 3.31
N VAL A 38 -8.39 2.34 4.31
CA VAL A 38 -8.00 3.60 4.96
C VAL A 38 -6.62 3.51 5.60
N VAL A 39 -6.31 2.41 6.29
CA VAL A 39 -5.00 2.20 6.92
C VAL A 39 -3.91 2.04 5.87
N MET A 40 -4.19 1.31 4.79
CA MET A 40 -3.26 1.10 3.70
C MET A 40 -2.88 2.41 2.99
N ILE A 41 -3.87 3.26 2.68
CA ILE A 41 -3.63 4.57 2.06
C ILE A 41 -2.86 5.48 3.01
N ALA A 42 -3.17 5.47 4.31
CA ALA A 42 -2.44 6.25 5.31
C ALA A 42 -0.95 5.87 5.38
N ASN A 43 -0.65 4.56 5.36
CA ASN A 43 0.71 4.03 5.36
C ASN A 43 1.48 4.43 4.08
N LEU A 44 0.84 4.32 2.91
CA LEU A 44 1.40 4.79 1.65
C LEU A 44 1.70 6.29 1.68
N LEU A 45 0.81 7.09 2.24
CA LEU A 45 0.97 8.54 2.28
C LEU A 45 2.17 8.94 3.15
N ILE A 46 2.41 8.25 4.28
CA ILE A 46 3.65 8.43 5.07
C ILE A 46 4.87 8.13 4.21
N MET A 47 4.85 7.00 3.50
CA MET A 47 5.95 6.57 2.66
C MET A 47 6.29 7.57 1.54
N VAL A 48 5.26 8.13 0.90
CA VAL A 48 5.41 9.17 -0.12
C VAL A 48 5.94 10.48 0.47
N ILE A 49 5.45 10.91 1.64
CA ILE A 49 5.96 12.13 2.30
C ILE A 49 7.45 11.98 2.61
N ILE A 50 7.86 10.87 3.22
CA ILE A 50 9.25 10.63 3.63
C ILE A 50 10.15 10.52 2.41
N GLY A 51 9.77 9.73 1.41
CA GLY A 51 10.54 9.59 0.17
C GLY A 51 10.65 10.88 -0.64
N GLY A 52 9.58 11.69 -0.65
CA GLY A 52 9.59 13.02 -1.26
C GLY A 52 10.53 13.99 -0.55
N TYR A 53 10.51 14.00 0.80
CA TYR A 53 11.43 14.80 1.59
C TYR A 53 12.89 14.41 1.34
N GLU A 54 13.18 13.11 1.34
CA GLU A 54 14.52 12.59 1.07
C GLU A 54 15.02 12.97 -0.33
N THR A 55 14.14 12.91 -1.34
CA THR A 55 14.48 13.19 -2.74
C THR A 55 14.67 14.69 -3.02
N PHE A 56 13.82 15.54 -2.46
CA PHE A 56 13.75 16.97 -2.85
C PHE A 56 14.33 17.93 -1.82
N VAL A 57 14.47 17.53 -0.56
CA VAL A 57 14.92 18.44 0.51
C VAL A 57 16.28 18.01 1.06
N SER A 58 16.36 16.83 1.69
CA SER A 58 17.59 16.38 2.32
C SER A 58 17.57 14.90 2.62
N ARG A 59 18.72 14.24 2.47
CA ARG A 59 18.92 12.86 2.93
C ARG A 59 18.69 12.81 4.45
N LEU A 60 17.87 11.86 4.88
CA LEU A 60 17.61 11.62 6.30
C LEU A 60 18.83 10.91 6.90
N ASN A 61 19.80 11.67 7.39
CA ASN A 61 21.00 11.12 8.01
C ASN A 61 20.72 10.76 9.47
N LEU A 62 20.12 9.58 9.67
CA LEU A 62 19.73 9.03 10.97
C LEU A 62 20.90 8.23 11.56
N ASP A 63 22.01 8.91 11.79
CA ASP A 63 23.11 8.31 12.51
C ASP A 63 22.80 8.30 14.01
N ALA A 64 22.71 7.07 14.56
CA ALA A 64 23.01 6.73 15.95
C ALA A 64 21.92 6.77 17.03
N HIS A 65 20.77 6.09 16.90
CA HIS A 65 19.92 5.71 18.06
C HIS A 65 19.52 4.23 18.04
N ARG A 66 19.52 3.53 19.20
CA ARG A 66 19.24 2.07 19.29
C ARG A 66 17.79 1.69 18.94
N ASP A 67 16.87 2.65 19.00
CA ASP A 67 15.42 2.47 18.81
C ASP A 67 14.91 3.07 17.49
N GLN A 68 15.79 3.23 16.51
CA GLN A 68 15.41 3.65 15.17
C GLN A 68 14.59 2.55 14.47
N PRO A 69 13.43 2.87 13.87
CA PRO A 69 12.64 1.86 13.18
C PRO A 69 13.43 1.30 11.99
N GLU A 70 13.50 -0.03 11.86
CA GLU A 70 14.30 -0.66 10.79
C GLU A 70 13.85 -0.28 9.37
N TRP A 71 12.59 0.15 9.21
CA TRP A 71 12.08 0.65 7.94
C TRP A 71 12.65 2.02 7.53
N LEU A 72 13.34 2.73 8.43
CA LEU A 72 13.86 4.09 8.26
C LEU A 72 15.38 4.12 7.95
N ASN A 73 16.18 3.17 8.45
CA ASN A 73 17.65 3.16 8.23
C ASN A 73 18.10 2.66 6.85
N HIS A 74 17.21 1.99 6.14
CA HIS A 74 17.47 1.39 4.82
C HIS A 74 16.49 1.93 3.78
N ILE A 75 16.22 3.25 3.82
CA ILE A 75 15.52 3.89 2.70
C ILE A 75 16.55 4.09 1.58
N ASN A 76 16.83 3.02 0.84
CA ASN A 76 17.43 3.11 -0.48
C ASN A 76 16.30 3.37 -1.48
N ALA A 77 16.51 4.22 -2.48
CA ALA A 77 15.53 4.51 -3.53
C ALA A 77 14.98 3.24 -4.21
N GLY A 78 15.75 2.15 -4.29
CA GLY A 78 15.27 0.84 -4.77
C GLY A 78 14.24 0.19 -3.83
N VAL A 79 14.53 0.13 -2.53
CA VAL A 79 13.65 -0.43 -1.50
C VAL A 79 12.36 0.39 -1.38
N LEU A 80 12.43 1.71 -1.51
CA LEU A 80 11.27 2.60 -1.52
C LEU A 80 10.33 2.30 -2.69
N LYS A 81 10.88 2.13 -3.91
CA LYS A 81 10.10 1.79 -5.11
C LYS A 81 9.38 0.45 -4.97
N ILE A 82 10.07 -0.58 -4.47
CA ILE A 82 9.49 -1.91 -4.29
C ILE A 82 8.36 -1.88 -3.26
N LYS A 83 8.60 -1.29 -2.08
CA LYS A 83 7.59 -1.20 -1.01
C LYS A 83 6.35 -0.41 -1.46
N LEU A 84 6.53 0.68 -2.23
CA LEU A 84 5.42 1.43 -2.83
C LEU A 84 4.63 0.55 -3.82
N ALA A 85 5.32 -0.19 -4.70
CA ALA A 85 4.67 -1.08 -5.66
C ALA A 85 3.88 -2.21 -4.97
N THR A 86 4.48 -2.87 -3.98
CA THR A 86 3.81 -3.91 -3.18
C THR A 86 2.57 -3.38 -2.48
N ALA A 87 2.66 -2.19 -1.88
CA ALA A 87 1.50 -1.57 -1.24
C ALA A 87 0.40 -1.22 -2.27
N LEU A 88 0.72 -0.66 -3.44
CA LEU A 88 -0.29 -0.39 -4.47
C LEU A 88 -1.01 -1.67 -4.95
N ILE A 89 -0.27 -2.79 -5.10
CA ILE A 89 -0.86 -4.10 -5.42
C ILE A 89 -1.83 -4.52 -4.32
N SER A 90 -1.42 -4.45 -3.05
CA SER A 90 -2.26 -4.85 -1.92
C SER A 90 -3.57 -4.05 -1.83
N ILE A 91 -3.54 -2.73 -2.05
CA ILE A 91 -4.76 -1.89 -2.10
C ILE A 91 -5.67 -2.39 -3.22
N SER A 92 -5.10 -2.59 -4.41
CA SER A 92 -5.85 -3.03 -5.57
C SER A 92 -6.50 -4.40 -5.36
N SER A 93 -5.81 -5.34 -4.69
CA SER A 93 -6.37 -6.65 -4.35
C SER A 93 -7.56 -6.54 -3.40
N ILE A 94 -7.47 -5.71 -2.35
CA ILE A 94 -8.57 -5.52 -1.39
C ILE A 94 -9.79 -4.92 -2.08
N HIS A 95 -9.58 -3.95 -2.98
CA HIS A 95 -10.67 -3.30 -3.71
C HIS A 95 -11.38 -4.27 -4.67
N LEU A 96 -10.60 -5.12 -5.34
CA LEU A 96 -11.13 -6.17 -6.21
C LEU A 96 -11.93 -7.20 -5.38
N LEU A 97 -11.41 -7.61 -4.23
CA LEU A 97 -12.11 -8.52 -3.32
C LEU A 97 -13.43 -7.92 -2.81
N ALA A 98 -13.43 -6.64 -2.39
CA ALA A 98 -14.65 -5.94 -1.97
C ALA A 98 -15.71 -5.92 -3.08
N SER A 99 -15.29 -5.65 -4.31
CA SER A 99 -16.18 -5.59 -5.47
C SER A 99 -16.70 -6.98 -5.86
N PHE A 100 -15.87 -8.01 -5.68
CA PHE A 100 -16.25 -9.41 -5.89
C PHE A 100 -17.26 -9.90 -4.86
N MET A 101 -17.11 -9.53 -3.58
CA MET A 101 -18.08 -9.87 -2.54
C MET A 101 -19.45 -9.21 -2.75
N ASN A 102 -19.51 -8.13 -3.54
CA ASN A 102 -20.73 -7.42 -3.88
C ASN A 102 -21.05 -7.51 -5.39
N VAL A 103 -20.67 -8.62 -6.03
CA VAL A 103 -20.71 -8.81 -7.50
C VAL A 103 -22.06 -8.51 -8.13
N GLU A 104 -23.17 -8.83 -7.44
CA GLU A 104 -24.53 -8.59 -7.95
C GLU A 104 -24.85 -7.10 -8.11
N ASN A 105 -24.19 -6.23 -7.34
CA ASN A 105 -24.41 -4.79 -7.33
C ASN A 105 -23.28 -4.01 -8.02
N VAL A 106 -22.28 -4.68 -8.57
CA VAL A 106 -21.16 -4.04 -9.27
C VAL A 106 -21.30 -4.32 -10.78
N PRO A 107 -21.34 -3.28 -11.64
CA PRO A 107 -21.40 -3.48 -13.07
C PRO A 107 -20.26 -4.35 -13.58
N GLU A 108 -20.55 -5.33 -14.44
CA GLU A 108 -19.55 -6.25 -15.01
C GLU A 108 -18.36 -5.51 -15.62
N LYS A 109 -18.61 -4.41 -16.34
CA LYS A 109 -17.57 -3.55 -16.92
C LYS A 109 -16.61 -3.01 -15.85
N THR A 110 -17.11 -2.64 -14.67
CA THR A 110 -16.29 -2.15 -13.56
C THR A 110 -15.39 -3.25 -13.02
N LEU A 111 -15.94 -4.46 -12.79
CA LEU A 111 -15.16 -5.62 -12.36
C LEU A 111 -14.07 -5.99 -13.39
N MET A 112 -14.41 -6.00 -14.68
CA MET A 112 -13.45 -6.29 -15.74
C MET A 112 -12.27 -5.31 -15.72
N TRP A 113 -12.54 -4.00 -15.59
CA TRP A 113 -11.48 -3.00 -15.49
C TRP A 113 -10.65 -3.13 -14.22
N GLN A 114 -11.27 -3.47 -13.08
CA GLN A 114 -10.51 -3.72 -11.84
C GLN A 114 -9.55 -4.90 -12.00
N VAL A 115 -9.98 -6.01 -12.63
CA VAL A 115 -9.11 -7.16 -12.91
C VAL A 115 -7.96 -6.77 -13.84
N ILE A 116 -8.25 -6.04 -14.93
CA ILE A 116 -7.24 -5.59 -15.89
C ILE A 116 -6.19 -4.69 -15.22
N ILE A 117 -6.64 -3.72 -14.41
CA ILE A 117 -5.75 -2.82 -13.68
C ILE A 117 -4.90 -3.62 -12.69
N HIS A 118 -5.50 -4.56 -11.95
CA HIS A 118 -4.78 -5.37 -10.99
C HIS A 118 -3.70 -6.24 -11.65
N ALA A 119 -4.04 -6.90 -12.77
CA ALA A 119 -3.07 -7.66 -13.56
C ALA A 119 -1.93 -6.77 -14.07
N THR A 120 -2.24 -5.55 -14.52
CA THR A 120 -1.23 -4.57 -14.97
C THR A 120 -0.28 -4.18 -13.83
N LEU A 121 -0.79 -3.99 -12.61
CA LEU A 121 0.02 -3.69 -11.43
C LEU A 121 0.95 -4.86 -11.05
N LEU A 122 0.44 -6.10 -11.09
CA LEU A 122 1.24 -7.30 -10.84
C LEU A 122 2.39 -7.44 -11.84
N ILE A 123 2.11 -7.24 -13.13
CA ILE A 123 3.14 -7.27 -14.19
C ILE A 123 4.17 -6.17 -13.95
N SER A 124 3.72 -4.95 -13.64
CA SER A 124 4.61 -3.80 -13.40
C SER A 124 5.55 -4.05 -12.21
N ALA A 125 5.04 -4.64 -11.12
CA ALA A 125 5.86 -4.96 -9.96
C ALA A 125 6.84 -6.10 -10.23
N LEU A 126 6.45 -7.10 -11.03
CA LEU A 126 7.36 -8.16 -11.46
C LEU A 126 8.52 -7.58 -12.28
N LEU A 127 8.23 -6.70 -13.24
CA LEU A 127 9.26 -6.01 -14.02
C LEU A 127 10.18 -5.16 -13.14
N LEU A 128 9.62 -4.46 -12.14
CA LEU A 128 10.40 -3.70 -11.17
C LEU A 128 11.34 -4.59 -10.36
N ALA A 129 10.85 -5.73 -9.86
CA ALA A 129 11.65 -6.70 -9.11
C ALA A 129 12.76 -7.32 -9.96
N ILE A 130 12.49 -7.61 -11.23
CA ILE A 130 13.51 -8.10 -12.18
C ILE A 130 14.58 -7.03 -12.40
N THR A 131 14.17 -5.79 -12.64
CA THR A 131 15.10 -4.66 -12.88
C THR A 131 16.01 -4.43 -11.65
N ASP A 132 15.43 -4.45 -10.45
CA ASP A 132 16.19 -4.28 -9.21
C ASP A 132 17.20 -5.43 -8.98
N LYS A 133 16.78 -6.68 -9.26
CA LYS A 133 17.67 -7.85 -9.19
C LYS A 133 18.85 -7.73 -10.16
N VAL A 134 18.61 -7.36 -11.42
CA VAL A 134 19.66 -7.21 -12.43
C VAL A 134 20.65 -6.12 -12.02
N MET A 135 20.14 -4.97 -11.56
CA MET A 135 20.98 -3.84 -11.16
C MET A 135 21.85 -4.14 -9.93
N ASN A 136 21.28 -4.83 -8.92
CA ASN A 136 22.04 -5.23 -7.74
C ASN A 136 23.06 -6.34 -8.04
N GLN A 137 22.79 -7.22 -9.01
CA GLN A 137 23.77 -8.22 -9.47
C GLN A 137 24.94 -7.59 -10.24
N SER A 138 24.69 -6.58 -11.09
CA SER A 138 25.77 -5.86 -11.79
C SER A 138 26.73 -5.14 -10.83
N VAL A 139 26.21 -4.52 -9.76
CA VAL A 139 27.02 -3.81 -8.76
C VAL A 139 27.96 -4.75 -7.99
N GLN A 140 27.54 -5.98 -7.69
CA GLN A 140 28.41 -6.96 -7.01
C GLN A 140 29.55 -7.49 -7.89
N ILE A 141 29.37 -7.54 -9.20
CA ILE A 141 30.41 -8.00 -10.14
C ILE A 141 31.51 -6.94 -10.28
N GLU A 142 31.18 -5.66 -10.33
CA GLU A 142 32.18 -4.57 -10.39
C GLU A 142 32.96 -4.39 -9.08
N ALA A 143 32.33 -4.61 -7.91
CA ALA A 143 32.99 -4.49 -6.61
C ALA A 143 33.93 -5.65 -6.25
N GLY A 144 33.90 -6.75 -7.03
CA GLY A 144 34.76 -7.93 -6.86
C GLY A 144 36.05 -7.90 -7.68
N HIS A 145 36.33 -6.80 -8.40
CA HIS A 145 37.54 -6.59 -9.20
C HIS A 145 38.46 -5.51 -8.61
#